data_AF-K6UNV2-F1
#
_entry.id   AF-K6UNV2-F1
#
_cell.length_a   1.000
_cell.length_b   1.000
_cell.length_c   1.000
_cell.angle_alpha   90.00
_cell.angle_beta   90.00
_cell.angle_gamma   90.00
#
_symmetry.space_group_name_H-M   'P 1'
#
loop_
_entity.id
_entity.type
_entity.pdbx_description
1 polymer ?
#
loop_
_entity_poly.entity_id
_entity_poly.type
_entity_poly.pdbx_seq_one_letter_code
_entity_poly.pdbx_strand_id
1 'polypeptide(L)'
;VDKLPNICSKFHCLIEKITKPTYASNTTTKYADLVYLNYWLNYELHNIYARVKGPKNFLRSMRTVDIENKLLRELSDCMYNINDDDIENMNVLYRLYNNYNEMNKIIKTYIPNEESFMKYANNWTDKYKEVEKKCLTPSKPFCKALYAFKKNMMKLI
;
A
#
# COMPACT_ATOMS: atom_id res chain seq x y z
N VAL A 1 -14.37 -20.53 4.24
CA VAL A 1 -13.27 -20.16 5.17
C VAL A 1 -13.45 -18.70 5.52
N ASP A 2 -13.59 -18.38 6.80
CA ASP A 2 -13.74 -17.01 7.25
C ASP A 2 -12.47 -16.21 6.93
N LYS A 3 -12.63 -15.18 6.09
CA LYS A 3 -11.52 -14.35 5.62
C LYS A 3 -11.06 -13.33 6.67
N LEU A 4 -11.93 -12.98 7.63
CA LEU A 4 -11.68 -11.95 8.65
C LEU A 4 -10.56 -12.32 9.65
N PRO A 5 -10.48 -13.53 10.22
CA PRO A 5 -9.35 -13.93 11.06
C PRO A 5 -8.00 -13.83 10.33
N ASN A 6 -7.96 -14.17 9.05
CA ASN A 6 -6.74 -14.05 8.23
C ASN A 6 -6.31 -12.58 8.04
N ILE A 7 -7.26 -11.67 7.78
CA ILE A 7 -6.97 -10.22 7.75
C ILE A 7 -6.44 -9.77 9.10
N CYS A 8 -7.09 -10.16 10.20
CA CYS A 8 -6.68 -9.79 11.56
C CYS A 8 -5.22 -10.17 11.82
N SER A 9 -4.83 -11.43 11.56
CA SER A 9 -3.46 -11.90 11.76
C SER A 9 -2.45 -11.19 10.86
N LYS A 10 -2.78 -11.00 9.57
CA LYS A 10 -1.91 -10.26 8.63
C LYS A 10 -1.73 -8.80 9.04
N PHE A 11 -2.81 -8.15 9.46
CA PHE A 11 -2.79 -6.76 9.88
C PHE A 11 -1.96 -6.58 11.16
N HIS A 12 -2.12 -7.46 12.14
CA HIS A 12 -1.29 -7.46 13.35
C HIS A 12 0.20 -7.58 13.01
N CYS A 13 0.57 -8.54 12.15
CA CYS A 13 1.94 -8.70 11.69
C CYS A 13 2.46 -7.46 10.93
N LEU A 14 1.61 -6.82 10.13
CA LEU A 14 1.96 -5.60 9.38
C LEU A 14 2.24 -4.43 10.31
N ILE A 15 1.40 -4.21 11.33
CA ILE A 15 1.60 -3.19 12.36
C ILE A 15 2.97 -3.40 13.01
N GLU A 16 3.24 -4.60 13.52
CA GLU A 16 4.51 -4.90 14.18
C GLU A 16 5.72 -4.63 13.28
N LYS A 17 5.65 -4.97 11.99
CA LYS A 17 6.77 -4.76 11.05
C LYS A 17 7.03 -3.29 10.78
N ILE A 18 5.98 -2.48 10.69
CA ILE A 18 6.09 -1.05 10.38
C ILE A 18 6.49 -0.25 11.62
N THR A 19 5.97 -0.60 12.79
CA THR A 19 6.24 0.13 14.04
C THR A 19 7.52 -0.32 14.74
N LYS A 20 8.18 -1.38 14.27
CA LYS A 20 9.48 -1.82 14.80
C LYS A 20 10.55 -0.77 14.49
N PRO A 21 11.27 -0.24 15.49
CA PRO A 21 12.41 0.63 15.25
C PRO A 21 13.44 -0.15 14.44
N THR A 22 13.75 0.29 13.23
CA THR A 22 14.88 -0.24 12.47
C THR A 22 16.09 0.65 12.71
N TYR A 23 17.25 0.05 12.94
CA TYR A 23 18.54 0.76 13.11
C TYR A 23 18.91 1.65 11.92
N ALA A 24 18.21 1.53 10.79
CA ALA A 24 18.44 2.24 9.54
C ALA A 24 17.30 3.21 9.17
N SER A 25 16.48 3.67 10.13
CA SER A 25 15.30 4.51 9.87
C SER A 25 15.67 5.93 9.42
N ASN A 26 16.11 6.04 8.17
CA ASN A 26 16.02 7.27 7.41
C ASN A 26 14.71 7.21 6.62
N THR A 27 13.80 8.15 6.93
CA THR A 27 12.86 8.85 6.01
C THR A 27 11.35 8.61 6.03
N THR A 28 10.76 7.58 6.65
CA THR A 28 9.28 7.51 6.74
C THR A 28 8.76 8.15 8.03
N THR A 29 7.85 9.12 7.90
CA THR A 29 7.21 9.73 9.08
C THR A 29 6.15 8.78 9.65
N LYS A 30 5.97 8.76 10.98
CA LYS A 30 4.88 8.02 11.65
C LYS A 30 3.53 8.21 10.94
N TYR A 31 3.27 9.41 10.41
CA TYR A 31 2.05 9.70 9.66
C TYR A 31 1.91 8.87 8.37
N ALA A 32 2.97 8.76 7.57
CA ALA A 32 2.94 7.98 6.32
C ALA A 32 2.67 6.49 6.59
N ASP A 33 3.24 5.94 7.66
CA ASP A 33 2.99 4.57 8.11
C ASP A 33 1.52 4.35 8.49
N LEU A 34 0.94 5.28 9.24
CA LEU A 34 -0.47 5.25 9.64
C LEU A 34 -1.40 5.34 8.42
N VAL A 35 -1.10 6.22 7.46
CA VAL A 35 -1.88 6.37 6.22
C VAL A 35 -1.81 5.08 5.38
N TYR A 36 -0.63 4.45 5.29
CA TYR A 36 -0.48 3.17 4.59
C TYR A 36 -1.28 2.05 5.27
N LEU A 37 -1.24 1.96 6.60
CA LEU A 37 -2.02 0.97 7.36
C LEU A 37 -3.53 1.16 7.15
N ASN A 38 -4.00 2.40 7.09
CA ASN A 38 -5.40 2.69 6.77
C ASN A 38 -5.77 2.22 5.34
N TYR A 39 -4.93 2.51 4.35
CA TYR A 39 -5.13 2.02 2.98
C TYR A 39 -5.18 0.49 2.91
N TRP A 40 -4.19 -0.19 3.47
CA TRP A 40 -4.08 -1.65 3.39
C TRP A 40 -5.33 -2.32 3.94
N LEU A 41 -5.82 -1.85 5.10
CA LEU A 41 -7.01 -2.43 5.71
C LEU A 41 -8.28 -2.14 4.92
N ASN A 42 -8.44 -0.92 4.39
CA ASN A 42 -9.56 -0.60 3.50
C ASN A 42 -9.58 -1.52 2.27
N TYR A 43 -8.42 -1.73 1.64
CA TYR A 43 -8.31 -2.59 0.47
C TYR A 43 -8.67 -4.05 0.77
N GLU A 44 -8.15 -4.61 1.86
CA GLU A 44 -8.46 -6.00 2.24
C GLU A 44 -9.94 -6.17 2.63
N LEU A 45 -10.54 -5.18 3.31
CA LEU A 45 -11.96 -5.21 3.67
C LEU A 45 -12.89 -5.00 2.48
N HIS A 46 -12.52 -4.14 1.51
CA HIS A 46 -13.27 -3.94 0.27
C HIS A 46 -13.41 -5.24 -0.53
N ASN A 47 -12.36 -6.07 -0.56
CA ASN A 47 -12.33 -7.34 -1.29
C ASN A 47 -13.10 -8.48 -0.62
N ILE A 48 -13.61 -8.27 0.59
CA ILE A 48 -14.52 -9.21 1.24
C ILE A 48 -15.88 -8.55 1.24
N TYR A 49 -16.83 -9.12 0.49
CA TYR A 49 -18.24 -8.72 0.41
C TYR A 49 -18.98 -8.91 1.76
N ALA A 50 -18.45 -8.38 2.86
CA ALA A 50 -18.82 -8.73 4.22
C ALA A 50 -19.17 -7.49 5.03
N ARG A 51 -20.40 -7.52 5.55
CA ARG A 51 -20.98 -7.05 6.84
C ARG A 51 -20.17 -6.19 7.83
N VAL A 52 -18.84 -6.15 7.78
CA VAL A 52 -18.01 -5.28 8.61
C VAL A 52 -18.11 -3.84 8.09
N LYS A 53 -18.58 -2.94 8.94
CA LYS A 53 -18.78 -1.51 8.66
C LYS A 53 -17.44 -0.74 8.60
N GLY A 54 -16.50 -1.16 7.78
CA GLY A 54 -15.23 -0.47 7.52
C GLY A 54 -14.11 -0.70 8.55
N PRO A 55 -12.88 -0.19 8.27
CA PRO A 55 -11.66 -0.38 9.05
C PRO A 55 -11.81 -0.01 10.53
N LYS A 56 -12.51 1.08 10.86
CA LYS A 56 -12.67 1.55 12.25
C LYS A 56 -13.42 0.53 13.12
N ASN A 57 -14.49 -0.06 12.57
CA ASN A 57 -15.25 -1.10 13.28
C ASN A 57 -14.45 -2.40 13.39
N PHE A 58 -13.69 -2.75 12.36
CA PHE A 58 -12.78 -3.89 12.39
C PHE A 58 -11.72 -3.76 13.51
N LEU A 59 -11.03 -2.60 13.59
CA LEU A 59 -10.07 -2.35 14.67
C LEU A 59 -10.71 -2.38 16.05
N ARG A 60 -11.93 -1.85 16.20
CA ARG A 60 -12.65 -1.91 17.48
C ARG A 60 -12.87 -3.36 17.92
N SER A 61 -13.23 -4.26 17.00
CA SER A 61 -13.35 -5.69 17.30
C SER A 61 -11.99 -6.34 17.63
N MET A 62 -10.90 -5.93 16.98
CA MET A 62 -9.56 -6.41 17.36
C MET A 62 -9.22 -5.97 18.80
N ARG A 63 -9.51 -4.73 19.17
CA ARG A 63 -9.25 -4.18 20.52
C ARG A 63 -10.04 -4.85 21.63
N THR A 64 -11.24 -5.38 21.35
CA THR A 64 -11.99 -6.14 22.36
C THR A 64 -11.34 -7.47 22.69
N VAL A 65 -10.48 -7.98 21.80
CA VAL A 65 -9.72 -9.23 21.99
C VAL A 65 -8.31 -8.95 22.51
N ASP A 66 -7.68 -7.87 22.04
CA ASP A 66 -6.31 -7.46 22.39
C ASP A 66 -6.31 -6.06 23.04
N ILE A 67 -6.75 -6.01 24.30
CA ILE A 67 -7.03 -4.76 25.03
C ILE A 67 -5.74 -3.99 25.37
N GLU A 68 -4.64 -4.70 25.62
CA GLU A 68 -3.36 -4.12 26.04
C GLU A 68 -2.55 -3.52 24.88
N ASN A 69 -2.97 -3.75 23.63
CA ASN A 69 -2.26 -3.29 22.45
C ASN A 69 -2.48 -1.79 22.20
N LYS A 70 -1.57 -0.98 22.74
CA LYS A 70 -1.57 0.49 22.61
C LYS A 70 -1.51 0.96 21.17
N LEU A 71 -0.88 0.20 20.26
CA LEU A 71 -0.80 0.56 18.84
C LEU A 71 -2.16 0.49 18.16
N LEU A 72 -3.00 -0.49 18.49
CA LEU A 72 -4.37 -0.57 17.99
C LEU A 72 -5.22 0.64 18.43
N ARG A 73 -4.94 1.21 19.62
CA ARG A 73 -5.59 2.43 20.09
C ARG A 73 -5.19 3.63 19.23
N GLU A 74 -3.90 3.84 19.00
CA GLU A 74 -3.41 4.96 18.17
C GLU A 74 -3.92 4.86 16.72
N LEU A 75 -3.92 3.64 16.16
CA LEU A 75 -4.41 3.40 14.81
C LEU A 75 -5.89 3.72 14.66
N SER A 76 -6.71 3.41 15.67
CA SER A 76 -8.17 3.63 15.65
C SER A 76 -8.55 5.08 15.35
N ASP A 77 -7.74 6.05 15.77
CA ASP A 77 -8.00 7.48 15.54
C ASP A 77 -7.61 7.93 14.13
N CYS A 78 -6.75 7.15 13.46
CA CYS A 78 -6.28 7.38 12.10
C CYS A 78 -7.04 6.56 11.04
N MET A 79 -7.92 5.64 11.45
CA MET A 79 -8.71 4.82 10.52
C MET A 79 -9.94 5.54 10.01
N TYR A 80 -10.08 5.61 8.70
CA TYR A 80 -11.25 6.16 8.01
C TYR A 80 -11.57 5.34 6.77
N ASN A 81 -12.85 5.34 6.38
CA ASN A 81 -13.29 4.67 5.15
C ASN A 81 -12.74 5.46 3.94
N ILE A 82 -12.05 4.76 3.05
CA ILE A 82 -11.67 5.28 1.74
C ILE A 82 -12.78 4.89 0.76
N ASN A 83 -13.17 5.78 -0.15
CA ASN A 83 -14.15 5.43 -1.18
C ASN A 83 -13.53 4.43 -2.17
N ASP A 84 -14.40 3.67 -2.84
CA ASP A 84 -13.97 2.54 -3.69
C ASP A 84 -13.05 2.99 -4.84
N ASP A 85 -13.37 4.11 -5.50
CA ASP A 85 -12.55 4.67 -6.58
C ASP A 85 -11.12 5.00 -6.10
N ASP A 86 -11.00 5.60 -4.91
CA ASP A 86 -9.71 5.93 -4.31
C ASP A 86 -8.96 4.67 -3.86
N ILE A 87 -9.63 3.64 -3.35
CA ILE A 87 -9.01 2.34 -3.04
C ILE A 87 -8.43 1.71 -4.31
N GLU A 88 -9.19 1.68 -5.40
CA GLU A 88 -8.72 1.16 -6.68
C GLU A 88 -7.54 1.95 -7.24
N ASN A 89 -7.63 3.29 -7.20
CA ASN A 89 -6.56 4.20 -7.61
C ASN A 89 -5.28 3.98 -6.79
N MET A 90 -5.40 3.86 -5.47
CA MET A 90 -4.24 3.58 -4.60
C MET A 90 -3.64 2.20 -4.87
N ASN A 91 -4.47 1.18 -5.13
CA ASN A 91 -3.98 -0.15 -5.49
C ASN A 91 -3.21 -0.17 -6.82
N VAL A 92 -3.64 0.62 -7.79
CA VAL A 92 -2.87 0.85 -9.03
C VAL A 92 -1.48 1.41 -8.71
N LEU A 93 -1.40 2.46 -7.88
CA LEU A 93 -0.12 3.06 -7.49
C LEU A 93 0.76 2.06 -6.73
N TYR A 94 0.17 1.26 -5.84
CA TYR A 94 0.88 0.21 -5.10
C TYR A 94 1.49 -0.85 -6.04
N ARG A 95 0.76 -1.27 -7.08
CA ARG A 95 1.29 -2.22 -8.08
C ARG A 95 2.45 -1.63 -8.88
N LEU A 96 2.35 -0.35 -9.28
CA LEU A 96 3.44 0.36 -9.95
C LEU A 96 4.67 0.48 -9.04
N TYR A 97 4.48 0.79 -7.76
CA TYR A 97 5.54 0.83 -6.76
C TYR A 97 6.23 -0.53 -6.59
N ASN A 98 5.47 -1.63 -6.56
CA ASN A 98 6.04 -2.97 -6.45
C ASN A 98 6.92 -3.33 -7.65
N ASN A 99 6.44 -3.08 -8.88
CA ASN A 99 7.26 -3.29 -10.08
C ASN A 99 8.56 -2.47 -10.01
N TYR A 100 8.48 -1.19 -9.62
CA TYR A 100 9.66 -0.34 -9.41
C TYR A 100 10.64 -0.92 -8.39
N ASN A 101 10.13 -1.41 -7.25
CA ASN A 101 10.97 -1.99 -6.22
C ASN A 101 11.66 -3.28 -6.68
N GLU A 102 10.98 -4.14 -7.43
CA GLU A 102 11.59 -5.35 -7.98
C GLU A 102 12.70 -5.00 -8.99
N MET A 103 12.47 -4.03 -9.87
CA MET A 103 13.52 -3.49 -10.75
C MET A 103 14.72 -2.96 -9.96
N ASN A 104 14.47 -2.15 -8.93
CA ASN A 104 15.53 -1.57 -8.09
C ASN A 104 16.30 -2.64 -7.32
N LYS A 105 15.65 -3.71 -6.86
CA LYS A 105 16.34 -4.87 -6.25
C LYS A 105 17.27 -5.55 -7.23
N ILE A 106 16.82 -5.76 -8.48
CA ILE A 106 17.61 -6.41 -9.53
C ILE A 106 18.84 -5.57 -9.88
N ILE A 107 18.71 -4.25 -10.04
CA ILE A 107 19.86 -3.38 -10.34
C ILE A 107 20.91 -3.40 -9.20
N LYS A 108 20.46 -3.62 -7.96
CA LYS A 108 21.34 -3.68 -6.78
C LYS A 108 22.00 -5.04 -6.57
N THR A 109 21.71 -6.07 -7.38
CA THR A 109 22.42 -7.35 -7.28
C THR A 109 23.81 -7.25 -7.90
N TYR A 110 24.71 -8.15 -7.50
CA TYR A 110 26.07 -8.21 -8.05
C TYR A 110 26.07 -8.53 -9.56
N ILE A 111 25.12 -9.37 -10.01
CA ILE A 111 24.89 -9.68 -11.41
C ILE A 111 23.41 -9.40 -11.70
N PRO A 112 23.08 -8.22 -12.25
CA PRO A 112 21.72 -7.89 -12.64
C PRO A 112 21.21 -8.85 -13.73
N ASN A 113 20.00 -9.38 -13.54
CA ASN A 113 19.34 -10.22 -14.54
C ASN A 113 18.46 -9.34 -15.44
N GLU A 114 18.93 -9.10 -16.67
CA GLU A 114 18.27 -8.23 -17.64
C GLU A 114 16.85 -8.70 -17.99
N GLU A 115 16.65 -10.01 -18.22
CA GLU A 115 15.33 -10.57 -18.56
C GLU A 115 14.29 -10.28 -17.46
N SER A 116 14.67 -10.49 -16.19
CA SER A 116 13.82 -10.20 -15.03
C SER A 116 13.54 -8.72 -14.91
N PHE A 117 14.55 -7.87 -15.13
CA PHE A 117 14.36 -6.42 -15.12
C PHE A 117 13.36 -6.00 -16.20
N MET A 118 13.54 -6.48 -17.44
CA MET A 118 12.67 -6.17 -18.57
C MET A 118 11.24 -6.65 -18.36
N LYS A 119 11.04 -7.80 -17.70
CA LYS A 119 9.71 -8.28 -17.32
C LYS A 119 8.97 -7.26 -16.42
N TYR A 120 9.64 -6.72 -15.40
CA TYR A 120 9.04 -5.72 -14.52
C TYR A 120 8.90 -4.36 -15.18
N ALA A 121 9.85 -3.96 -16.03
CA ALA A 121 9.82 -2.71 -16.78
C ALA A 121 8.65 -2.67 -17.78
N ASN A 122 8.44 -3.76 -18.52
CA ASN A 122 7.31 -3.91 -19.45
C ASN A 122 5.98 -3.87 -18.71
N ASN A 123 5.84 -4.67 -17.63
CA ASN A 123 4.62 -4.65 -16.81
C ASN A 123 4.33 -3.27 -16.20
N TRP A 124 5.37 -2.58 -15.71
CA TRP A 124 5.21 -1.20 -15.23
C TRP A 124 4.73 -0.27 -16.34
N THR A 125 5.35 -0.33 -17.52
CA THR A 125 5.03 0.52 -18.68
C THR A 125 3.61 0.30 -19.18
N ASP A 126 3.20 -0.96 -19.33
CA ASP A 126 1.87 -1.31 -19.80
C ASP A 126 0.81 -0.85 -18.80
N LYS A 127 1.03 -1.11 -17.50
CA LYS A 127 0.10 -0.68 -16.47
C LYS A 127 0.02 0.83 -16.37
N TYR A 128 1.14 1.52 -16.46
CA TYR A 128 1.19 2.99 -16.44
C TYR A 128 0.39 3.57 -17.62
N LYS A 129 0.61 3.10 -18.84
CA LYS A 129 -0.13 3.55 -20.04
C LYS A 129 -1.63 3.29 -19.95
N GLU A 130 -2.03 2.15 -19.39
CA GLU A 130 -3.43 1.81 -19.17
C GLU A 130 -4.10 2.85 -18.26
N VAL A 131 -3.47 3.17 -17.13
CA VAL A 131 -4.08 4.01 -16.09
C VAL A 131 -3.89 5.51 -16.35
N GLU A 132 -2.85 5.92 -17.09
CA GLU A 132 -2.63 7.32 -17.50
C GLU A 132 -3.81 7.85 -18.34
N LYS A 133 -4.51 6.98 -19.08
CA LYS A 133 -5.72 7.36 -19.84
C LYS A 133 -6.85 7.88 -18.94
N LYS A 134 -6.88 7.49 -17.66
CA LYS A 134 -7.86 7.99 -16.67
C LYS A 134 -7.52 9.42 -16.21
N CYS A 135 -6.32 9.91 -16.50
CA CYS A 135 -5.83 11.21 -16.07
C CYS A 135 -6.13 12.34 -17.06
N LEU A 136 -7.42 12.48 -17.42
CA LEU A 136 -7.91 13.61 -18.22
C LEU A 136 -7.72 14.96 -17.53
N THR A 137 -7.63 14.96 -16.19
CA THR A 137 -7.39 16.13 -15.36
C THR A 137 -6.11 15.93 -14.54
N PRO A 138 -4.96 16.47 -14.98
CA PRO A 138 -3.66 16.29 -14.32
C PRO A 138 -3.62 16.73 -12.85
N SER A 139 -4.52 17.64 -12.45
CA SER A 139 -4.56 18.17 -11.09
C SER A 139 -5.17 17.23 -10.04
N LYS A 140 -5.86 16.16 -10.46
CA LYS A 140 -6.42 15.16 -9.54
C LYS A 140 -5.30 14.51 -8.71
N PRO A 141 -5.50 14.28 -7.39
CA PRO A 141 -4.46 13.71 -6.53
C PRO A 141 -3.83 12.42 -7.06
N PHE A 142 -4.65 11.48 -7.55
CA PHE A 142 -4.17 10.25 -8.18
C PHE A 142 -3.23 10.51 -9.35
N CYS A 143 -3.59 11.43 -10.25
CA CYS A 143 -2.80 11.75 -11.43
C CYS A 143 -1.48 12.44 -11.08
N LYS A 144 -1.49 13.34 -10.10
CA LYS A 144 -0.26 13.93 -9.56
C LYS A 144 0.67 12.85 -9.02
N ALA A 145 0.14 11.89 -8.26
CA ALA A 145 0.92 10.77 -7.73
C ALA A 145 1.46 9.89 -8.87
N LEU A 146 0.62 9.53 -9.85
CA LEU A 146 1.00 8.74 -11.02
C LEU A 146 2.16 9.38 -11.80
N TYR A 147 2.10 10.69 -12.05
CA TYR A 147 3.18 11.40 -12.75
C TYR A 147 4.47 11.50 -11.91
N ALA A 148 4.36 11.58 -10.59
CA ALA A 148 5.52 11.48 -9.71
C ALA A 148 6.20 10.10 -9.81
N PHE A 149 5.43 9.02 -9.93
CA PHE A 149 5.97 7.68 -10.19
C PHE A 149 6.73 7.60 -11.51
N LYS A 150 6.18 8.14 -12.61
CA LYS A 150 6.88 8.20 -13.90
C LYS A 150 8.22 8.92 -13.81
N LYS A 151 8.25 10.07 -13.12
CA LYS A 151 9.49 10.83 -12.93
C LYS A 151 10.55 10.02 -12.16
N ASN A 152 10.15 9.22 -11.17
CA ASN A 152 11.08 8.37 -10.43
C ASN A 152 11.58 7.18 -11.27
N MET A 153 10.71 6.56 -12.07
CA MET A 153 11.11 5.52 -13.02
C MET A 153 12.17 6.00 -14.02
N MET A 154 12.00 7.20 -14.56
CA MET A 154 12.96 7.80 -15.49
C MET A 154 14.33 8.10 -14.87
N LYS A 155 14.49 8.01 -13.54
CA LYS A 155 15.80 8.12 -12.89
C LYS A 155 16.50 6.76 -12.73
N LEU A 156 15.75 5.67 -12.89
CA LEU A 156 16.25 4.31 -12.75
C LEU A 156 16.79 3.77 -14.09
N ILE A 157 16.33 4.34 -15.20
CA ILE A 157 16.73 4.08 -16.59
C ILE A 157 17.69 5.18 -17.02
#